data_AF-A0A8S0RQ70-F1
#
_entry.id   AF-A0A8S0RQ70-F1
#
_cell.length_a   1.000
_cell.length_b   1.000
_cell.length_c   1.000
_cell.angle_alpha   90.00
_cell.angle_beta   90.00
_cell.angle_gamma   90.00
#
_symmetry.space_group_name_H-M   'P 1'
#
loop_
_entity.id
_entity.type
_entity.pdbx_description
1 polymer ?
#
loop_
_entity_poly.entity_id
_entity_poly.type
_entity_poly.pdbx_seq_one_letter_code
_entity_poly.pdbx_strand_id
1 'polypeptide(L)'
;MDQPLDLKENVASQHMPDLTDELMKKGKHCILIENPLDILPSFDKVSPPSFMELGYASLVSIYSELCAQGKSPSIIDGALLQNDPEGTLRGLCEDLGIPFQAAMLKREAGPKSFDGIWAANYYPTPFPPALYNLLEQSLPFYNMLRRHVKQSGIISLQPTLPVPANEKLLIWVGNGIVPRESAKISVLDFVVQGGDAVWEGLQVYNGKIFKLEEHLDRLFDSAEALAFSNVPTREQVKDAIFETLIRNGMFDEAHIRLTLTRGKKVTSGMSPSLNLYGCTLIVLAEWNPPIYENEKGITLVTATTCRNSPNNLDSKIHHNNLLNNILAKIEGNNASADDAIMLDKDGYVSETNATNIFLVKKGRVATPHADYCLPGITRATVMDLVIKEGLIVQEQRISLSEFHTADEVWTVGTIGELSPVVKIDGHTIGDGSVGPVTRRLRSALKKLTAESGVPQNFPLRQPYLHRLLV
;
A
#
# COMPACT_ATOMS: atom_id res chain seq x y z
N MET A 1 36.54 1.91 -35.33
CA MET A 1 36.87 1.48 -33.94
C MET A 1 35.94 0.32 -33.68
N ASP A 2 36.24 -0.78 -34.37
CA ASP A 2 35.35 -1.90 -34.59
C ASP A 2 35.81 -3.03 -33.69
N GLN A 3 35.37 -3.00 -32.43
CA GLN A 3 35.39 -4.21 -31.60
C GLN A 3 33.96 -4.75 -31.58
N PRO A 4 33.76 -6.04 -31.91
CA PRO A 4 32.44 -6.64 -31.91
C PRO A 4 31.87 -6.61 -30.49
N LEU A 5 30.56 -6.34 -30.39
CA LEU A 5 29.80 -6.52 -29.16
C LEU A 5 29.80 -8.03 -28.85
N ASP A 6 30.69 -8.47 -27.96
CA ASP A 6 30.79 -9.88 -27.55
C ASP A 6 29.65 -10.20 -26.57
N LEU A 7 28.45 -10.44 -27.10
CA LEU A 7 27.28 -10.90 -26.35
C LEU A 7 27.45 -12.39 -26.04
N LYS A 8 28.14 -12.72 -24.94
CA LYS A 8 28.16 -14.09 -24.41
C LYS A 8 26.87 -14.36 -23.63
N GLU A 9 25.98 -15.16 -24.21
CA GLU A 9 24.83 -15.77 -23.53
C GLU A 9 25.33 -16.75 -22.45
N ASN A 10 25.55 -16.28 -21.22
CA ASN A 10 25.87 -17.17 -20.11
C ASN A 10 25.13 -16.73 -18.86
N VAL A 11 24.24 -17.61 -18.38
CA VAL A 11 23.65 -17.56 -17.05
C VAL A 11 24.78 -17.73 -16.03
N ALA A 12 25.43 -16.60 -15.74
CA ALA A 12 26.15 -16.16 -14.56
C ALA A 12 27.18 -17.08 -13.84
N SER A 13 27.55 -18.25 -14.36
CA SER A 13 28.58 -19.12 -13.75
C SER A 13 30.00 -18.96 -14.30
N GLN A 14 30.25 -18.03 -15.20
CA GLN A 14 31.63 -17.61 -15.47
C GLN A 14 31.81 -16.21 -14.90
N HIS A 15 32.38 -16.12 -13.69
CA HIS A 15 33.36 -15.05 -13.46
C HIS A 15 34.25 -15.07 -14.69
N MET A 16 34.09 -14.12 -15.62
CA MET A 16 35.03 -13.96 -16.70
C MET A 16 36.37 -13.72 -15.99
N PRO A 17 37.32 -14.67 -15.99
CA PRO A 17 38.56 -14.53 -15.22
C PRO A 17 39.35 -13.29 -15.65
N ASP A 18 38.99 -12.76 -16.82
CA ASP A 18 39.58 -11.60 -17.49
C ASP A 18 38.81 -10.28 -17.26
N LEU A 19 37.73 -10.25 -16.47
CA LEU A 19 37.02 -9.00 -16.16
C LEU A 19 37.82 -8.19 -15.13
N THR A 20 38.85 -7.49 -15.63
CA THR A 20 39.70 -6.65 -14.78
C THR A 20 38.94 -5.47 -14.19
N ASP A 21 39.42 -4.96 -13.05
CA ASP A 21 38.94 -3.71 -12.45
C ASP A 21 38.94 -2.54 -13.45
N GLU A 22 39.85 -2.56 -14.42
CA GLU A 22 39.95 -1.56 -15.48
C GLU A 22 38.76 -1.63 -16.46
N LEU A 23 38.35 -2.83 -16.87
CA LEU A 23 37.16 -3.05 -17.71
C LEU A 23 35.88 -2.63 -16.97
N MET A 24 35.76 -2.94 -15.68
CA MET A 24 34.65 -2.48 -14.85
C MET A 24 34.59 -0.94 -14.78
N LYS A 25 35.75 -0.28 -14.64
CA LYS A 25 35.85 1.19 -14.55
C LYS A 25 35.67 1.92 -15.88
N LYS A 26 36.13 1.38 -17.02
CA LYS A 26 36.10 2.09 -18.32
C LYS A 26 34.98 1.64 -19.26
N GLY A 27 34.45 0.43 -19.08
CA GLY A 27 33.41 -0.14 -19.94
C GLY A 27 32.02 0.48 -19.74
N LYS A 28 31.19 0.35 -20.77
CA LYS A 28 29.73 0.41 -20.68
C LYS A 28 29.22 -1.01 -20.44
N HIS A 29 28.24 -1.14 -19.55
CA HIS A 29 27.81 -2.44 -19.03
C HIS A 29 26.32 -2.62 -19.25
N CYS A 30 25.94 -3.82 -19.67
CA CYS A 30 24.55 -4.27 -19.69
C CYS A 30 24.46 -5.66 -19.05
N ILE A 31 23.34 -5.96 -18.41
CA ILE A 31 23.09 -7.24 -17.75
C ILE A 31 21.86 -7.88 -18.41
N LEU A 32 22.05 -9.06 -19.01
CA LEU A 32 20.95 -9.89 -19.48
C LEU A 32 20.48 -10.78 -18.32
N ILE A 33 19.18 -10.77 -18.05
CA ILE A 33 18.53 -11.64 -17.07
C ILE A 33 17.49 -12.51 -17.76
N GLU A 34 17.34 -13.73 -17.27
CA GLU A 34 16.27 -14.64 -17.66
C GLU A 34 15.43 -14.98 -16.44
N ASN A 35 14.19 -15.38 -16.63
CA ASN A 35 13.33 -15.77 -15.53
C ASN A 35 13.70 -17.19 -15.04
N PRO A 36 13.99 -17.40 -13.74
CA PRO A 36 14.29 -18.71 -13.18
C PRO A 36 13.24 -19.79 -13.51
N LEU A 37 11.96 -19.42 -13.59
CA LEU A 37 10.87 -20.34 -13.95
C LEU A 37 11.06 -20.96 -15.34
N ASP A 38 11.62 -20.20 -16.27
CA ASP A 38 11.75 -20.57 -17.68
C ASP A 38 13.07 -21.30 -17.94
N ILE A 39 14.14 -20.98 -17.19
CA ILE A 39 15.46 -21.57 -17.40
C ILE A 39 15.72 -22.86 -16.61
N LEU A 40 15.18 -22.97 -15.39
CA LEU A 40 15.51 -24.07 -14.47
C LEU A 40 15.20 -25.47 -15.06
N PRO A 41 14.05 -25.71 -15.70
CA PRO A 41 13.74 -27.02 -16.27
C PRO A 41 14.69 -27.44 -17.41
N SER A 42 15.23 -26.47 -18.14
CA SER A 42 16.21 -26.74 -19.20
C SER A 42 17.62 -26.85 -18.65
N PHE A 43 17.94 -26.10 -17.58
CA PHE A 43 19.22 -26.16 -16.90
C PHE A 43 19.49 -27.56 -16.33
N ASP A 44 18.50 -28.10 -15.62
CA ASP A 44 18.54 -29.42 -14.97
C ASP A 44 18.82 -30.58 -15.93
N LYS A 45 18.47 -30.44 -17.22
CA LYS A 45 18.72 -31.46 -18.25
C LYS A 45 20.19 -31.57 -18.64
N VAL A 46 20.98 -30.52 -18.40
CA VAL A 46 22.37 -30.45 -18.87
C VAL A 46 23.37 -30.44 -17.72
N SER A 47 23.02 -29.80 -16.60
CA SER A 47 23.83 -29.81 -15.36
C SER A 47 22.92 -29.79 -14.13
N PRO A 48 23.26 -30.51 -13.05
CA PRO A 48 22.56 -30.36 -11.78
C PRO A 48 22.57 -28.88 -11.36
N PRO A 49 21.41 -28.23 -11.14
CA PRO A 49 21.36 -26.82 -10.86
C PRO A 49 21.61 -26.55 -9.36
N SER A 50 22.50 -25.61 -9.07
CA SER A 50 22.64 -25.02 -7.73
C SER A 50 22.45 -23.50 -7.75
N PHE A 51 22.12 -22.92 -6.59
CA PHE A 51 21.92 -21.47 -6.48
C PHE A 51 23.15 -20.66 -6.94
N MET A 52 24.35 -21.17 -6.67
CA MET A 52 25.60 -20.55 -7.09
C MET A 52 25.81 -20.64 -8.60
N GLU A 53 25.47 -21.77 -9.23
CA GLU A 53 25.65 -21.97 -10.67
C GLU A 53 24.65 -21.15 -11.52
N LEU A 54 23.48 -20.83 -10.98
CA LEU A 54 22.54 -19.90 -11.64
C LEU A 54 23.06 -18.46 -11.65
N GLY A 55 23.98 -18.14 -10.73
CA GLY A 55 24.72 -16.88 -10.66
C GLY A 55 23.90 -15.60 -10.53
N TYR A 56 22.59 -15.67 -10.22
CA TYR A 56 21.78 -14.47 -9.94
C TYR A 56 22.37 -13.61 -8.81
N ALA A 57 22.96 -14.23 -7.78
CA ALA A 57 23.68 -13.50 -6.73
C ALA A 57 24.86 -12.70 -7.29
N SER A 58 25.63 -13.28 -8.21
CA SER A 58 26.74 -12.63 -8.89
C SER A 58 26.27 -11.45 -9.75
N LEU A 59 25.18 -11.61 -10.50
CA LEU A 59 24.58 -10.52 -11.30
C LEU A 59 24.15 -9.34 -10.42
N VAL A 60 23.58 -9.63 -9.26
CA VAL A 60 23.19 -8.63 -8.25
C VAL A 60 24.41 -7.92 -7.65
N SER A 61 25.50 -8.64 -7.37
CA SER A 61 26.76 -8.04 -6.91
C SER A 61 27.31 -7.07 -7.94
N ILE A 62 27.44 -7.51 -9.20
CA ILE A 62 27.93 -6.71 -10.31
C ILE A 62 27.08 -5.44 -10.50
N TYR A 63 25.75 -5.59 -10.48
CA TYR A 63 24.83 -4.44 -10.58
C TYR A 63 25.09 -3.42 -9.46
N SER A 64 25.23 -3.90 -8.22
CA SER A 64 25.41 -3.05 -7.04
C SER A 64 26.75 -2.33 -7.05
N GLU A 65 27.82 -3.03 -7.44
CA GLU A 65 29.17 -2.47 -7.58
C GLU A 65 29.22 -1.37 -8.66
N LEU A 66 28.56 -1.59 -9.79
CA LEU A 66 28.47 -0.57 -10.85
C LEU A 66 27.68 0.65 -10.38
N CYS A 67 26.55 0.45 -9.71
CA CYS A 67 25.74 1.55 -9.15
C CYS A 67 26.53 2.37 -8.13
N ALA A 68 27.33 1.73 -7.26
CA ALA A 68 28.18 2.41 -6.30
C ALA A 68 29.28 3.26 -6.96
N GLN A 69 29.69 2.92 -8.19
CA GLN A 69 30.61 3.70 -9.02
C GLN A 69 29.91 4.81 -9.82
N GLY A 70 28.62 5.05 -9.59
CA GLY A 70 27.83 6.05 -10.32
C GLY A 70 27.42 5.60 -11.73
N LYS A 71 27.50 4.30 -12.04
CA LYS A 71 27.06 3.72 -13.30
C LYS A 71 25.79 2.89 -13.10
N SER A 72 24.72 3.19 -13.82
CA SER A 72 23.53 2.34 -13.84
C SER A 72 23.52 1.49 -15.11
N PRO A 73 23.93 0.21 -15.05
CA PRO A 73 23.93 -0.64 -16.23
C PRO A 73 22.50 -0.91 -16.70
N SER A 74 22.30 -0.99 -18.02
CA SER A 74 21.02 -1.37 -18.58
C SER A 74 20.72 -2.84 -18.27
N ILE A 75 19.52 -3.11 -17.74
CA ILE A 75 19.03 -4.48 -17.55
C ILE A 75 18.16 -4.86 -18.75
N ILE A 76 18.48 -5.99 -19.35
CA ILE A 76 17.75 -6.60 -20.47
C ILE A 76 17.06 -7.85 -19.93
N ASP A 77 15.75 -7.94 -20.05
CA ASP A 77 14.97 -9.13 -19.73
C ASP A 77 14.83 -9.98 -21.01
N GLY A 78 15.25 -11.24 -20.96
CA GLY A 78 15.24 -12.14 -22.11
C GLY A 78 13.85 -12.35 -22.72
N ALA A 79 12.80 -12.36 -21.90
CA ALA A 79 11.43 -12.47 -22.40
C ALA A 79 10.99 -11.20 -23.13
N LEU A 80 11.44 -10.01 -22.70
CA LEU A 80 11.20 -8.76 -23.44
C LEU A 80 11.98 -8.70 -24.74
N LEU A 81 13.24 -9.15 -24.74
CA LEU A 81 14.05 -9.25 -25.96
C LEU A 81 13.42 -10.20 -26.98
N GLN A 82 12.82 -11.30 -26.54
CA GLN A 82 12.12 -12.24 -27.43
C GLN A 82 10.80 -11.67 -27.98
N ASN A 83 10.01 -10.97 -27.16
CA ASN A 83 8.70 -10.46 -27.55
C ASN A 83 8.77 -9.14 -28.36
N ASP A 84 9.72 -8.26 -28.04
CA ASP A 84 9.98 -7.00 -28.75
C ASP A 84 11.49 -6.79 -28.93
N PRO A 85 12.12 -7.50 -29.88
CA PRO A 85 13.57 -7.43 -30.09
C PRO A 85 14.01 -6.05 -30.57
N GLU A 86 13.21 -5.39 -31.42
CA GLU A 86 13.56 -4.06 -31.94
C GLU A 86 13.47 -2.98 -30.87
N GLY A 87 12.37 -2.91 -30.12
CA GLY A 87 12.23 -1.94 -29.04
C GLY A 87 13.30 -2.13 -27.96
N THR A 88 13.55 -3.38 -27.55
CA THR A 88 14.57 -3.71 -26.55
C THR A 88 15.98 -3.32 -27.01
N LEU A 89 16.37 -3.70 -28.24
CA LEU A 89 17.71 -3.38 -28.76
C LEU A 89 17.90 -1.89 -29.04
N ARG A 90 16.85 -1.17 -29.46
CA ARG A 90 16.89 0.29 -29.61
C ARG A 90 17.15 0.98 -28.27
N GLY A 91 16.40 0.62 -27.22
CA GLY A 91 16.60 1.16 -25.87
C GLY A 91 17.99 0.85 -25.32
N LEU A 92 18.49 -0.37 -25.55
CA LEU A 92 19.86 -0.73 -25.18
C LEU A 92 20.90 0.12 -25.93
N CYS A 93 20.73 0.31 -27.24
CA CYS A 93 21.63 1.13 -28.06
C CYS A 93 21.68 2.58 -27.56
N GLU A 94 20.52 3.15 -27.22
CA GLU A 94 20.41 4.49 -26.64
C GLU A 94 21.19 4.60 -25.33
N ASP A 95 20.97 3.67 -24.40
CA ASP A 95 21.68 3.65 -23.10
C ASP A 95 23.19 3.47 -23.26
N LEU A 96 23.60 2.61 -24.19
CA LEU A 96 25.00 2.39 -24.53
C LEU A 96 25.56 3.49 -25.43
N GLY A 97 24.78 4.50 -25.83
CA GLY A 97 25.20 5.57 -26.74
C GLY A 97 25.82 5.07 -28.05
N ILE A 98 25.28 3.98 -28.60
CA ILE A 98 25.68 3.39 -29.89
C ILE A 98 24.52 3.49 -30.89
N PRO A 99 24.78 3.59 -32.21
CA PRO A 99 23.70 3.63 -33.19
C PRO A 99 23.06 2.24 -33.36
N PHE A 100 21.74 2.19 -33.30
CA PHE A 100 20.98 0.99 -33.66
C PHE A 100 21.19 0.65 -35.14
N GLN A 101 21.43 -0.62 -35.45
CA GLN A 101 21.54 -1.13 -36.81
C GLN A 101 20.54 -2.26 -37.02
N ALA A 102 19.78 -2.23 -38.12
CA ALA A 102 18.80 -3.28 -38.43
C ALA A 102 19.43 -4.69 -38.56
N ALA A 103 20.73 -4.78 -38.80
CA ALA A 103 21.47 -6.04 -38.78
C ALA A 103 21.50 -6.71 -37.40
N MET A 104 21.34 -5.95 -36.31
CA MET A 104 21.24 -6.48 -34.93
C MET A 104 20.00 -7.35 -34.72
N LEU A 105 18.97 -7.21 -35.56
CA LEU A 105 17.76 -8.06 -35.54
C LEU A 105 17.95 -9.38 -36.30
N LYS A 106 19.07 -9.56 -37.01
CA LYS A 106 19.34 -10.73 -37.82
C LYS A 106 20.31 -11.66 -37.07
N ARG A 107 19.81 -12.80 -36.60
CA ARG A 107 20.64 -13.93 -36.16
C ARG A 107 20.67 -14.96 -37.29
N GLU A 108 21.85 -15.39 -37.72
CA GLU A 108 21.97 -16.54 -38.64
C GLU A 108 21.45 -17.79 -37.93
N ALA A 109 20.51 -18.51 -38.55
CA ALA A 109 19.92 -19.70 -37.97
C ALA A 109 20.94 -20.83 -37.78
N GLY A 110 20.80 -21.57 -36.68
CA GLY A 110 21.61 -22.75 -36.34
C GLY A 110 22.58 -22.53 -35.18
N PRO A 111 22.98 -23.61 -34.48
CA PRO A 111 23.89 -23.53 -33.34
C PRO A 111 25.26 -22.98 -33.77
N LYS A 112 25.72 -21.93 -33.09
CA LYS A 112 27.05 -21.34 -33.26
C LYS A 112 28.03 -21.98 -32.30
N SER A 113 29.32 -21.93 -32.63
CA SER A 113 30.40 -22.45 -31.77
C SER A 113 30.52 -21.76 -30.41
N PHE A 114 29.87 -20.61 -30.25
CA PHE A 114 29.78 -19.84 -29.01
C PHE A 114 28.40 -19.91 -28.36
N ASP A 115 27.39 -20.48 -29.03
CA ASP A 115 26.09 -20.69 -28.40
C ASP A 115 26.30 -21.72 -27.28
N GLY A 116 25.88 -21.37 -26.07
CA GLY A 116 25.97 -22.30 -24.93
C GLY A 116 25.21 -23.59 -25.22
N ILE A 117 25.49 -24.63 -24.43
CA ILE A 117 24.82 -25.95 -24.43
C ILE A 117 23.27 -25.92 -24.30
N TRP A 118 22.69 -24.72 -24.22
CA TRP A 118 21.31 -24.39 -23.88
C TRP A 118 20.42 -24.10 -25.09
N ALA A 119 20.99 -23.84 -26.27
CA ALA A 119 20.26 -23.36 -27.46
C ALA A 119 19.19 -24.34 -28.01
N ALA A 120 19.21 -25.61 -27.60
CA ALA A 120 18.35 -26.67 -28.16
C ALA A 120 17.05 -26.93 -27.38
N ASN A 121 16.85 -26.35 -26.19
CA ASN A 121 15.80 -26.80 -25.27
C ASN A 121 14.94 -25.64 -24.73
N TYR A 122 14.03 -25.13 -25.56
CA TYR A 122 12.94 -24.26 -25.11
C TYR A 122 11.60 -24.85 -25.55
N TYR A 123 11.08 -25.80 -24.77
CA TYR A 123 9.69 -26.26 -24.90
C TYR A 123 8.94 -25.95 -23.60
N PRO A 124 7.67 -25.53 -23.66
CA PRO A 124 6.87 -25.32 -22.47
C PRO A 124 6.65 -26.67 -21.78
N THR A 125 7.38 -26.89 -20.68
CA THR A 125 7.23 -28.06 -19.81
C THR A 125 6.74 -27.63 -18.43
N PRO A 126 5.90 -28.42 -17.75
CA PRO A 126 5.53 -28.16 -16.36
C PRO A 126 6.77 -27.97 -15.48
N PHE A 127 6.74 -26.99 -14.57
CA PHE A 127 7.86 -26.74 -13.67
C PHE A 127 8.07 -27.95 -12.73
N PRO A 128 9.27 -28.56 -12.70
CA PRO A 128 9.54 -29.73 -11.86
C PRO A 128 9.47 -29.38 -10.37
N PRO A 129 8.64 -30.06 -9.55
CA PRO A 129 8.55 -29.78 -8.10
C PRO A 129 9.87 -29.90 -7.35
N ALA A 130 10.79 -30.75 -7.83
CA ALA A 130 12.13 -30.92 -7.25
C ALA A 130 12.98 -29.63 -7.29
N LEU A 131 12.69 -28.71 -8.22
CA LEU A 131 13.41 -27.44 -8.39
C LEU A 131 12.79 -26.28 -7.62
N TYR A 132 11.72 -26.51 -6.85
CA TYR A 132 10.97 -25.46 -6.16
C TYR A 132 11.83 -24.64 -5.20
N ASN A 133 12.62 -25.30 -4.35
CA ASN A 133 13.48 -24.62 -3.38
C ASN A 133 14.50 -23.71 -4.08
N LEU A 134 14.99 -24.14 -5.24
CA LEU A 134 15.97 -23.38 -6.02
C LEU A 134 15.33 -22.17 -6.71
N LEU A 135 14.10 -22.32 -7.20
CA LEU A 135 13.29 -21.21 -7.68
C LEU A 135 13.06 -20.18 -6.58
N GLU A 136 12.66 -20.62 -5.38
CA GLU A 136 12.42 -19.75 -4.22
C GLU A 136 13.66 -18.94 -3.85
N GLN A 137 14.85 -19.55 -3.90
CA GLN A 137 16.11 -18.88 -3.65
C GLN A 137 16.49 -17.87 -4.74
N SER A 138 16.20 -18.18 -6.01
CA SER A 138 16.69 -17.41 -7.18
C SER A 138 15.76 -16.26 -7.58
N LEU A 139 14.46 -16.45 -7.45
CA LEU A 139 13.43 -15.51 -7.90
C LEU A 139 13.53 -14.11 -7.27
N PRO A 140 13.89 -13.94 -5.99
CA PRO A 140 14.10 -12.61 -5.41
C PRO A 140 15.21 -11.80 -6.09
N PHE A 141 16.33 -12.43 -6.45
CA PHE A 141 17.46 -11.77 -7.11
C PHE A 141 17.10 -11.36 -8.55
N TYR A 142 16.47 -12.27 -9.30
CA TYR A 142 15.89 -11.96 -10.61
C TYR A 142 14.92 -10.77 -10.52
N ASN A 143 13.94 -10.83 -9.61
CA ASN A 143 12.96 -9.77 -9.44
C ASN A 143 13.57 -8.45 -8.98
N MET A 144 14.73 -8.46 -8.31
CA MET A 144 15.44 -7.24 -7.96
C MET A 144 16.00 -6.56 -9.21
N LEU A 145 16.72 -7.30 -10.06
CA LEU A 145 17.28 -6.79 -11.31
C LEU A 145 16.18 -6.37 -12.28
N ARG A 146 15.12 -7.18 -12.40
CA ARG A 146 14.00 -6.92 -13.33
C ARG A 146 13.31 -5.58 -13.12
N ARG A 147 13.29 -5.05 -11.90
CA ARG A 147 12.72 -3.72 -11.57
C ARG A 147 13.44 -2.58 -12.29
N HIS A 148 14.68 -2.79 -12.70
CA HIS A 148 15.51 -1.80 -13.37
C HIS A 148 15.48 -1.93 -14.90
N VAL A 149 14.66 -2.84 -15.45
CA VAL A 149 14.46 -2.96 -16.89
C VAL A 149 13.64 -1.78 -17.39
N LYS A 150 14.18 -1.05 -18.37
CA LYS A 150 13.47 0.04 -19.04
C LYS A 150 12.46 -0.53 -20.03
N GLN A 151 11.20 -0.14 -19.91
CA GLN A 151 10.19 -0.47 -20.91
C GLN A 151 10.29 0.53 -22.07
N SER A 152 10.80 0.08 -23.22
CA SER A 152 10.80 0.88 -24.45
C SER A 152 9.41 0.78 -25.10
N GLY A 153 8.80 1.90 -25.46
CA GLY A 153 7.58 1.93 -26.30
C GLY A 153 6.23 1.99 -25.57
N ILE A 154 6.18 1.86 -24.26
CA ILE A 154 5.01 2.24 -23.45
C ILE A 154 5.42 3.50 -22.72
N ILE A 155 4.68 4.61 -22.89
CA ILE A 155 4.77 5.74 -21.95
C ILE A 155 4.40 5.14 -20.59
N SER A 156 5.41 4.76 -19.81
CA SER A 156 5.24 4.42 -18.41
C SER A 156 4.80 5.72 -17.77
N LEU A 157 3.49 5.92 -17.72
CA LEU A 157 2.87 6.86 -16.81
C LEU A 157 3.18 6.29 -15.43
N GLN A 158 4.39 6.49 -14.94
CA GLN A 158 4.67 6.32 -13.53
C GLN A 158 3.78 7.35 -12.84
N PRO A 159 2.75 6.91 -12.10
CA PRO A 159 1.85 7.85 -11.46
C PRO A 159 2.69 8.66 -10.47
N THR A 160 2.63 9.99 -10.58
CA THR A 160 3.27 10.88 -9.62
C THR A 160 2.62 10.67 -8.27
N LEU A 161 3.42 10.32 -7.26
CA LEU A 161 2.94 10.20 -5.88
C LEU A 161 2.45 11.58 -5.41
N PRO A 162 1.29 11.65 -4.74
CA PRO A 162 0.80 12.91 -4.16
C PRO A 162 1.82 13.55 -3.21
N VAL A 163 2.58 12.70 -2.49
CA VAL A 163 3.68 13.11 -1.61
C VAL A 163 4.95 12.36 -2.02
N PRO A 164 5.95 13.03 -2.63
CA PRO A 164 7.17 12.38 -3.11
C PRO A 164 7.96 11.63 -2.02
N ALA A 165 7.90 12.09 -0.77
CA ALA A 165 8.56 11.42 0.36
C ALA A 165 8.05 10.00 0.63
N ASN A 166 6.89 9.62 0.08
CA ASN A 166 6.30 8.28 0.22
C ASN A 166 6.86 7.25 -0.77
N GLU A 167 7.84 7.60 -1.61
CA GLU A 167 8.45 6.68 -2.56
C GLU A 167 9.21 5.53 -1.86
N LYS A 168 9.96 5.84 -0.80
CA LYS A 168 10.88 4.89 -0.13
C LYS A 168 10.45 4.61 1.31
N LEU A 169 9.22 4.14 1.48
CA LEU A 169 8.69 3.79 2.79
C LEU A 169 9.14 2.42 3.28
N LEU A 170 9.22 2.30 4.59
CA LEU A 170 9.37 1.06 5.33
C LEU A 170 8.01 0.68 5.95
N ILE A 171 7.53 -0.52 5.69
CA ILE A 171 6.18 -0.99 6.06
C ILE A 171 6.33 -2.23 6.93
N TRP A 172 5.61 -2.32 8.04
CA TRP A 172 5.52 -3.56 8.82
C TRP A 172 4.53 -4.52 8.16
N VAL A 173 4.94 -5.76 7.90
CA VAL A 173 4.06 -6.83 7.40
C VAL A 173 4.37 -8.13 8.15
N GLY A 174 3.39 -8.63 8.91
CA GLY A 174 3.51 -9.85 9.70
C GLY A 174 4.54 -9.70 10.82
N ASN A 175 5.75 -10.20 10.58
CA ASN A 175 6.80 -10.34 11.59
C ASN A 175 7.92 -9.28 11.50
N GLY A 176 7.83 -8.31 10.60
CA GLY A 176 8.86 -7.28 10.51
C GLY A 176 8.66 -6.24 9.42
N ILE A 177 9.66 -5.37 9.32
CA ILE A 177 9.68 -4.22 8.41
C ILE A 177 10.31 -4.62 7.07
N VAL A 178 9.66 -4.22 5.99
CA VAL A 178 10.11 -4.42 4.62
C VAL A 178 9.99 -3.11 3.81
N PRO A 179 10.79 -2.91 2.76
CA PRO A 179 10.59 -1.79 1.83
C PRO A 179 9.23 -1.83 1.15
N ARG A 180 8.69 -0.65 0.77
CA ARG A 180 7.39 -0.46 0.10
C ARG A 180 7.09 -1.51 -0.98
N GLU A 181 8.03 -1.71 -1.91
CA GLU A 181 7.88 -2.65 -3.04
C GLU A 181 7.87 -4.14 -2.65
N SER A 182 8.36 -4.45 -1.45
CA SER A 182 8.41 -5.79 -0.89
C SER A 182 7.26 -6.05 0.11
N ALA A 183 6.47 -5.04 0.46
CA ALA A 183 5.33 -5.17 1.37
C ALA A 183 4.18 -5.93 0.69
N LYS A 184 4.18 -7.26 0.86
CA LYS A 184 3.23 -8.17 0.24
C LYS A 184 2.72 -9.19 1.26
N ILE A 185 1.47 -9.61 1.09
CA ILE A 185 0.88 -10.72 1.82
C ILE A 185 0.66 -11.90 0.89
N SER A 186 0.48 -13.09 1.47
CA SER A 186 0.19 -14.29 0.69
C SER A 186 -1.16 -14.15 -0.03
N VAL A 187 -1.25 -14.65 -1.27
CA VAL A 187 -2.56 -14.84 -1.95
C VAL A 187 -3.50 -15.79 -1.19
N LEU A 188 -2.95 -16.57 -0.26
CA LEU A 188 -3.68 -17.40 0.67
C LEU A 188 -4.02 -16.67 1.99
N ASP A 189 -3.77 -15.37 2.12
CA ASP A 189 -4.33 -14.62 3.24
C ASP A 189 -5.85 -14.46 3.06
N PHE A 190 -6.60 -14.61 4.15
CA PHE A 190 -8.06 -14.46 4.14
C PHE A 190 -8.52 -13.11 3.58
N VAL A 191 -7.76 -12.03 3.79
CA VAL A 191 -8.13 -10.70 3.27
C VAL A 191 -8.13 -10.66 1.74
N VAL A 192 -7.25 -11.42 1.07
CA VAL A 192 -7.12 -11.39 -0.39
C VAL A 192 -8.32 -12.04 -1.07
N GLN A 193 -8.85 -13.12 -0.49
CA GLN A 193 -9.93 -13.90 -1.11
C GLN A 193 -11.32 -13.51 -0.58
N GLY A 194 -11.41 -12.88 0.59
CA GLY A 194 -12.70 -12.61 1.23
C GLY A 194 -12.77 -11.32 2.06
N GLY A 195 -11.77 -10.43 1.99
CA GLY A 195 -11.80 -9.13 2.68
C GLY A 195 -11.78 -9.22 4.22
N ASP A 196 -11.43 -10.39 4.76
CA ASP A 196 -11.54 -10.74 6.16
C ASP A 196 -10.36 -10.19 6.99
N ALA A 197 -10.49 -8.92 7.33
CA ALA A 197 -9.57 -8.13 8.13
C ALA A 197 -10.31 -6.97 8.82
N VAL A 198 -9.71 -6.47 9.89
CA VAL A 198 -10.11 -5.23 10.56
C VAL A 198 -8.99 -4.19 10.41
N TRP A 199 -9.33 -2.91 10.56
CA TRP A 199 -8.35 -1.84 10.36
C TRP A 199 -8.61 -0.62 11.24
N GLU A 200 -7.62 0.26 11.33
CA GLU A 200 -7.73 1.57 11.94
C GLU A 200 -6.96 2.62 11.14
N GLY A 201 -7.45 3.86 11.22
CA GLY A 201 -6.78 5.04 10.69
C GLY A 201 -6.30 5.90 11.84
N LEU A 202 -4.98 6.00 12.02
CA LEU A 202 -4.35 6.78 13.08
C LEU A 202 -3.66 8.01 12.47
N GLN A 203 -3.53 9.07 13.25
CA GLN A 203 -2.83 10.27 12.82
C GLN A 203 -1.82 10.72 13.88
N VAL A 204 -0.64 11.11 13.41
CA VAL A 204 0.45 11.65 14.21
C VAL A 204 0.39 13.18 14.20
N TYR A 205 0.45 13.77 15.39
CA TYR A 205 0.54 15.21 15.61
C TYR A 205 1.64 15.49 16.64
N ASN A 206 2.64 16.30 16.31
CA ASN A 206 3.68 16.76 17.22
C ASN A 206 4.30 15.63 18.08
N GLY A 207 4.68 14.51 17.45
CA GLY A 207 5.30 13.36 18.11
C GLY A 207 4.33 12.47 18.91
N LYS A 208 3.02 12.67 18.79
CA LYS A 208 1.99 11.91 19.50
C LYS A 208 1.00 11.30 18.52
N ILE A 209 0.50 10.11 18.84
CA ILE A 209 -0.62 9.49 18.12
C ILE A 209 -1.92 9.88 18.83
N PHE A 210 -2.76 10.67 18.17
CA PHE A 210 -4.02 11.12 18.75
C PHE A 210 -4.98 9.94 18.92
N LYS A 211 -5.59 9.83 20.11
CA LYS A 211 -6.60 8.81 20.45
C LYS A 211 -6.16 7.35 20.21
N LEU A 212 -4.85 7.06 20.33
CA LEU A 212 -4.30 5.73 20.05
C LEU A 212 -5.01 4.62 20.82
N GLU A 213 -5.23 4.79 22.12
CA GLU A 213 -5.82 3.73 22.95
C GLU A 213 -7.26 3.45 22.53
N GLU A 214 -8.06 4.47 22.22
CA GLU A 214 -9.43 4.32 21.72
C GLU A 214 -9.48 3.65 20.34
N HIS A 215 -8.52 3.95 19.45
CA HIS A 215 -8.39 3.24 18.18
C HIS A 215 -8.05 1.77 18.38
N LEU A 216 -7.14 1.45 19.31
CA LEU A 216 -6.81 0.06 19.62
C LEU A 216 -8.00 -0.67 20.24
N ASP A 217 -8.73 -0.06 21.18
CA ASP A 217 -9.97 -0.62 21.73
C ASP A 217 -10.90 -1.09 20.59
N ARG A 218 -11.19 -0.21 19.63
CA ARG A 218 -12.07 -0.54 18.49
C ARG A 218 -11.50 -1.59 17.54
N LEU A 219 -10.18 -1.61 17.32
CA LEU A 219 -9.53 -2.66 16.54
C LEU A 219 -9.74 -4.04 17.19
N PHE A 220 -9.53 -4.14 18.50
CA PHE A 220 -9.70 -5.37 19.27
C PHE A 220 -11.17 -5.80 19.33
N ASP A 221 -12.10 -4.87 19.58
CA ASP A 221 -13.54 -5.14 19.56
C ASP A 221 -14.01 -5.64 18.18
N SER A 222 -13.49 -5.05 17.11
CA SER A 222 -13.80 -5.49 15.73
C SER A 222 -13.25 -6.89 15.45
N ALA A 223 -12.02 -7.19 15.92
CA ALA A 223 -11.41 -8.51 15.76
C ALA A 223 -12.18 -9.59 16.55
N GLU A 224 -12.61 -9.26 17.77
CA GLU A 224 -13.45 -10.12 18.61
C GLU A 224 -14.81 -10.39 17.95
N ALA A 225 -15.47 -9.35 17.41
CA ALA A 225 -16.74 -9.50 16.69
C ALA A 225 -16.64 -10.43 15.47
N LEU A 226 -15.46 -10.50 14.84
CA LEU A 226 -15.17 -11.43 13.73
C LEU A 226 -14.56 -12.76 14.17
N ALA A 227 -14.52 -13.04 15.49
CA ALA A 227 -13.96 -14.23 16.11
C ALA A 227 -12.52 -14.54 15.65
N PHE A 228 -11.66 -13.51 15.62
CA PHE A 228 -10.23 -13.71 15.36
C PHE A 228 -9.60 -14.48 16.52
N SER A 229 -8.72 -15.41 16.20
CA SER A 229 -7.92 -16.15 17.18
C SER A 229 -6.45 -15.79 17.05
N ASN A 230 -5.68 -15.95 18.14
CA ASN A 230 -4.25 -15.60 18.18
C ASN A 230 -3.98 -14.14 17.74
N VAL A 231 -4.83 -13.22 18.19
CA VAL A 231 -4.66 -11.78 17.97
C VAL A 231 -3.42 -11.32 18.74
N PRO A 232 -2.52 -10.52 18.13
CA PRO A 232 -1.35 -9.98 18.82
C PRO A 232 -1.78 -9.12 20.03
N THR A 233 -0.96 -9.09 21.07
CA THR A 233 -1.27 -8.26 22.25
C THR A 233 -1.22 -6.78 21.90
N ARG A 234 -1.92 -5.95 22.70
CA ARG A 234 -1.91 -4.49 22.55
C ARG A 234 -0.49 -3.93 22.48
N GLU A 235 0.41 -4.40 23.33
CA GLU A 235 1.81 -3.95 23.35
C GLU A 235 2.56 -4.36 22.07
N GLN A 236 2.34 -5.57 21.55
CA GLN A 236 2.93 -5.98 20.26
C GLN A 236 2.46 -5.10 19.10
N VAL A 237 1.18 -4.71 19.08
CA VAL A 237 0.63 -3.80 18.07
C VAL A 237 1.27 -2.41 18.20
N LYS A 238 1.38 -1.88 19.42
CA LYS A 238 2.03 -0.59 19.70
C LYS A 238 3.51 -0.59 19.31
N ASP A 239 4.24 -1.64 19.65
CA ASP A 239 5.65 -1.81 19.28
C ASP A 239 5.84 -1.79 17.76
N ALA A 240 4.97 -2.49 17.01
CA ALA A 240 5.02 -2.49 15.55
C ALA A 240 4.73 -1.10 14.97
N ILE A 241 3.75 -0.36 15.54
CA ILE A 241 3.42 1.01 15.13
C ILE A 241 4.60 1.94 15.35
N PHE A 242 5.15 1.97 16.57
CA PHE A 242 6.24 2.87 16.91
C PHE A 242 7.53 2.55 16.17
N GLU A 243 7.88 1.26 16.04
CA GLU A 243 9.06 0.85 15.25
C GLU A 243 8.91 1.32 13.79
N THR A 244 7.72 1.17 13.19
CA THR A 244 7.47 1.61 11.81
C THR A 244 7.65 3.11 11.65
N LEU A 245 7.07 3.91 12.55
CA LEU A 245 7.22 5.37 12.52
C LEU A 245 8.68 5.81 12.69
N ILE A 246 9.39 5.24 13.68
CA ILE A 246 10.79 5.57 13.98
C ILE A 246 11.69 5.26 12.77
N ARG A 247 11.50 4.10 12.13
CA ARG A 247 12.32 3.70 10.98
C ARG A 247 12.09 4.58 9.75
N ASN A 248 10.92 5.21 9.63
CA ASN A 248 10.62 6.19 8.59
C ASN A 248 10.92 7.65 9.00
N GLY A 249 11.31 7.91 10.25
CA GLY A 249 11.49 9.28 10.76
C GLY A 249 10.19 10.09 10.85
N MET A 250 9.05 9.41 11.00
CA MET A 250 7.71 10.02 10.99
C MET A 250 7.27 10.44 12.39
N PHE A 251 7.67 11.66 12.77
CA PHE A 251 7.34 12.24 14.07
C PHE A 251 6.19 13.25 14.02
N ASP A 252 5.70 13.60 12.84
CA ASP A 252 4.56 14.49 12.66
C ASP A 252 3.89 14.22 11.31
N GLU A 253 2.69 14.77 11.09
CA GLU A 253 2.03 14.81 9.76
C GLU A 253 1.98 13.45 9.04
N ALA A 254 1.85 12.37 9.79
CA ALA A 254 1.82 11.01 9.27
C ALA A 254 0.48 10.35 9.57
N HIS A 255 -0.06 9.69 8.56
CA HIS A 255 -1.25 8.86 8.69
C HIS A 255 -0.82 7.39 8.71
N ILE A 256 -1.39 6.60 9.60
CA ILE A 256 -1.16 5.15 9.69
C ILE A 256 -2.45 4.43 9.33
N ARG A 257 -2.38 3.63 8.26
CA ARG A 257 -3.32 2.55 7.99
C ARG A 257 -2.86 1.30 8.73
N LEU A 258 -3.44 1.06 9.90
CA LEU A 258 -3.24 -0.15 10.69
C LEU A 258 -4.22 -1.21 10.19
N THR A 259 -3.76 -2.42 9.86
CA THR A 259 -4.64 -3.49 9.40
C THR A 259 -4.24 -4.80 10.07
N LEU A 260 -5.23 -5.53 10.57
CA LEU A 260 -5.07 -6.87 11.11
C LEU A 260 -5.92 -7.82 10.27
N THR A 261 -5.27 -8.70 9.51
CA THR A 261 -5.96 -9.76 8.77
C THR A 261 -6.15 -10.97 9.67
N ARG A 262 -7.16 -11.80 9.35
CA ARG A 262 -7.26 -13.12 10.01
C ARG A 262 -5.99 -13.93 9.82
N GLY A 263 -5.30 -13.75 8.69
CA GLY A 263 -3.99 -14.30 8.40
C GLY A 263 -3.98 -15.25 7.22
N LYS A 264 -2.86 -15.95 7.04
CA LYS A 264 -2.70 -16.98 6.01
C LYS A 264 -3.55 -18.21 6.35
N LYS A 265 -4.22 -18.79 5.34
CA LYS A 265 -4.83 -20.13 5.43
C LYS A 265 -3.98 -21.19 4.76
N VAL A 266 -4.11 -22.43 5.24
CA VAL A 266 -3.40 -23.60 4.70
C VAL A 266 -3.85 -23.97 3.27
N THR A 267 -5.07 -23.62 2.88
CA THR A 267 -5.61 -23.87 1.55
C THR A 267 -6.74 -22.90 1.22
N SER A 268 -7.17 -22.86 -0.05
CA SER A 268 -8.35 -22.09 -0.45
C SER A 268 -9.62 -22.66 0.19
N GLY A 269 -10.44 -21.77 0.74
CA GLY A 269 -11.64 -22.13 1.50
C GLY A 269 -12.11 -20.97 2.38
N MET A 270 -13.37 -21.04 2.84
CA MET A 270 -14.00 -19.96 3.62
C MET A 270 -13.93 -20.18 5.14
N SER A 271 -13.69 -21.41 5.61
CA SER A 271 -13.72 -21.71 7.05
C SER A 271 -12.56 -21.03 7.79
N PRO A 272 -12.82 -20.20 8.83
CA PRO A 272 -11.76 -19.59 9.66
C PRO A 272 -10.81 -20.61 10.31
N SER A 273 -11.25 -21.86 10.50
CA SER A 273 -10.41 -22.95 11.02
C SER A 273 -9.20 -23.29 10.13
N LEU A 274 -9.17 -22.81 8.89
CA LEU A 274 -8.04 -22.98 7.98
C LEU A 274 -6.87 -22.03 8.33
N ASN A 275 -7.06 -21.07 9.23
CA ASN A 275 -5.97 -20.27 9.78
C ASN A 275 -5.24 -21.04 10.87
N LEU A 276 -4.05 -21.55 10.55
CA LEU A 276 -3.13 -22.19 11.50
C LEU A 276 -1.85 -21.36 11.73
N TYR A 277 -1.73 -20.19 11.11
CA TYR A 277 -0.51 -19.37 11.12
C TYR A 277 -0.62 -18.15 12.05
N GLY A 278 -1.84 -17.80 12.49
CA GLY A 278 -2.10 -16.61 13.29
C GLY A 278 -2.40 -15.37 12.42
N CYS A 279 -2.77 -14.27 13.07
CA CYS A 279 -3.12 -13.02 12.40
C CYS A 279 -1.91 -12.38 11.71
N THR A 280 -2.14 -11.64 10.62
CA THR A 280 -1.09 -10.82 9.99
C THR A 280 -1.35 -9.34 10.28
N LEU A 281 -0.44 -8.73 11.03
CA LEU A 281 -0.45 -7.29 11.30
C LEU A 281 0.26 -6.53 10.17
N ILE A 282 -0.35 -5.45 9.71
CA ILE A 282 0.20 -4.54 8.71
C ILE A 282 0.16 -3.12 9.27
N VAL A 283 1.31 -2.44 9.25
CA VAL A 283 1.41 -1.02 9.61
C VAL A 283 1.95 -0.27 8.40
N LEU A 284 1.06 0.44 7.70
CA LEU A 284 1.41 1.34 6.60
C LEU A 284 1.32 2.77 7.11
N ALA A 285 2.47 3.39 7.34
CA ALA A 285 2.57 4.81 7.66
C ALA A 285 2.99 5.60 6.40
N GLU A 286 2.28 6.67 6.09
CA GLU A 286 2.57 7.57 4.97
C GLU A 286 2.60 9.02 5.46
N TRP A 287 3.47 9.84 4.87
CA TRP A 287 3.39 11.29 5.03
C TRP A 287 2.07 11.76 4.43
N ASN A 288 1.28 12.43 5.24
CA ASN A 288 -0.05 12.94 4.90
C ASN A 288 -0.23 14.31 5.56
N PRO A 289 0.45 15.34 5.02
CA PRO A 289 0.34 16.68 5.55
C PRO A 289 -1.11 17.18 5.44
N PRO A 290 -1.63 17.88 6.44
CA PRO A 290 -2.98 18.42 6.42
C PRO A 290 -3.19 19.31 5.19
N ILE A 291 -4.27 19.07 4.46
CA ILE A 291 -4.69 19.93 3.37
C ILE A 291 -5.45 21.10 3.99
N TYR A 292 -4.71 22.17 4.34
CA TYR A 292 -5.25 23.35 5.02
C TYR A 292 -6.30 24.15 4.21
N GLU A 293 -6.63 23.71 2.99
CA GLU A 293 -7.39 24.49 2.00
C GLU A 293 -8.91 24.36 2.06
N ASN A 294 -9.48 23.57 2.99
CA ASN A 294 -10.92 23.34 2.98
C ASN A 294 -11.75 24.48 3.62
N GLU A 295 -11.40 25.73 3.32
CA GLU A 295 -12.24 26.91 3.61
C GLU A 295 -13.45 27.01 2.66
N LYS A 296 -13.33 26.43 1.46
CA LYS A 296 -14.40 26.41 0.46
C LYS A 296 -15.54 25.45 0.84
N GLY A 297 -15.25 24.49 1.73
CA GLY A 297 -16.17 23.41 2.07
C GLY A 297 -16.31 22.39 0.93
N ILE A 298 -16.90 21.25 1.26
CA ILE A 298 -17.11 20.14 0.34
C ILE A 298 -18.56 20.11 -0.17
N THR A 299 -18.74 19.48 -1.32
CA THR A 299 -20.03 19.16 -1.92
C THR A 299 -20.32 17.68 -1.75
N LEU A 300 -21.52 17.36 -1.27
CA LEU A 300 -22.00 15.99 -1.13
C LEU A 300 -23.12 15.66 -2.12
N VAL A 301 -23.22 14.39 -2.47
CA VAL A 301 -24.38 13.82 -3.15
C VAL A 301 -24.90 12.62 -2.36
N THR A 302 -26.20 12.35 -2.40
CA THR A 302 -26.79 11.15 -1.83
C THR A 302 -26.58 9.97 -2.79
N ALA A 303 -25.92 8.93 -2.30
CA ALA A 303 -25.77 7.67 -3.02
C ALA A 303 -27.06 6.84 -2.98
N THR A 304 -27.29 6.09 -4.04
CA THR A 304 -28.31 5.03 -4.09
C THR A 304 -27.87 3.78 -3.33
N THR A 305 -26.56 3.56 -3.18
CA THR A 305 -26.01 2.51 -2.34
C THR A 305 -26.32 2.75 -0.85
N CYS A 306 -27.22 1.94 -0.28
CA CYS A 306 -27.51 1.97 1.15
C CYS A 306 -26.35 1.43 1.99
N ARG A 307 -26.22 1.92 3.22
CA ARG A 307 -25.20 1.49 4.17
C ARG A 307 -25.51 0.10 4.74
N ASN A 308 -24.47 -0.67 5.04
CA ASN A 308 -24.64 -2.03 5.57
C ASN A 308 -25.39 -2.03 6.90
N SER A 309 -26.36 -2.94 7.00
CA SER A 309 -27.17 -3.21 8.19
C SER A 309 -26.44 -4.12 9.19
N PRO A 310 -26.74 -4.01 10.50
CA PRO A 310 -26.40 -5.05 11.48
C PRO A 310 -26.86 -6.47 11.12
N ASN A 311 -27.90 -6.62 10.29
CA ASN A 311 -28.38 -7.92 9.80
C ASN A 311 -27.56 -8.47 8.62
N ASN A 312 -26.63 -7.70 8.07
CA ASN A 312 -25.77 -8.11 6.97
C ASN A 312 -24.31 -8.18 7.44
N LEU A 313 -23.62 -7.03 7.38
CA LEU A 313 -22.27 -6.86 7.86
C LEU A 313 -22.26 -5.57 8.66
N ASP A 314 -22.31 -5.67 9.99
CA ASP A 314 -22.54 -4.51 10.86
C ASP A 314 -21.45 -3.44 10.65
N SER A 315 -21.87 -2.24 10.26
CA SER A 315 -21.01 -1.08 10.02
C SER A 315 -20.26 -0.60 11.27
N LYS A 316 -20.63 -1.09 12.46
CA LYS A 316 -19.87 -0.86 13.71
C LYS A 316 -18.54 -1.61 13.74
N ILE A 317 -18.42 -2.71 13.00
CA ILE A 317 -17.16 -3.44 12.85
C ILE A 317 -16.30 -2.68 11.85
N HIS A 318 -15.10 -2.26 12.25
CA HIS A 318 -14.20 -1.53 11.36
C HIS A 318 -13.43 -2.50 10.44
N HIS A 319 -14.17 -3.12 9.53
CA HIS A 319 -13.70 -4.21 8.65
C HIS A 319 -13.16 -3.70 7.29
N ASN A 320 -12.40 -4.54 6.58
CA ASN A 320 -11.84 -4.24 5.25
C ASN A 320 -12.81 -4.48 4.08
N ASN A 321 -14.03 -4.97 4.31
CA ASN A 321 -15.06 -5.14 3.27
C ASN A 321 -15.70 -3.80 2.85
N LEU A 322 -14.90 -2.93 2.24
CA LEU A 322 -15.24 -1.55 1.90
C LEU A 322 -15.91 -1.39 0.53
N LEU A 323 -16.31 -2.47 -0.14
CA LEU A 323 -16.94 -2.37 -1.46
C LEU A 323 -18.26 -1.57 -1.40
N ASN A 324 -19.03 -1.70 -0.31
CA ASN A 324 -20.22 -0.88 -0.06
C ASN A 324 -19.89 0.63 -0.08
N ASN A 325 -18.83 1.02 0.63
CA ASN A 325 -18.34 2.40 0.68
C ASN A 325 -17.77 2.86 -0.68
N ILE A 326 -17.01 2.01 -1.36
CA ILE A 326 -16.41 2.31 -2.67
C ILE A 326 -17.48 2.53 -3.73
N LEU A 327 -18.57 1.74 -3.74
CA LEU A 327 -19.68 1.94 -4.67
C LEU A 327 -20.33 3.32 -4.47
N ALA A 328 -20.60 3.73 -3.23
CA ALA A 328 -21.08 5.08 -2.94
C ALA A 328 -20.07 6.15 -3.38
N LYS A 329 -18.77 5.93 -3.20
CA LYS A 329 -17.73 6.86 -3.68
C LYS A 329 -17.69 6.95 -5.21
N ILE A 330 -17.93 5.85 -5.93
CA ILE A 330 -18.06 5.85 -7.40
C ILE A 330 -19.25 6.71 -7.83
N GLU A 331 -20.39 6.59 -7.16
CA GLU A 331 -21.57 7.44 -7.41
C GLU A 331 -21.24 8.92 -7.16
N GLY A 332 -20.55 9.23 -6.06
CA GLY A 332 -20.05 10.58 -5.76
C GLY A 332 -19.16 11.15 -6.85
N ASN A 333 -18.18 10.37 -7.32
CA ASN A 333 -17.28 10.77 -8.41
C ASN A 333 -18.05 11.02 -9.71
N ASN A 334 -19.00 10.15 -10.06
CA ASN A 334 -19.84 10.31 -11.25
C ASN A 334 -20.72 11.57 -11.19
N ALA A 335 -21.11 11.99 -9.98
CA ALA A 335 -21.82 13.23 -9.73
C ALA A 335 -20.90 14.46 -9.58
N SER A 336 -19.58 14.28 -9.71
CA SER A 336 -18.57 15.33 -9.45
C SER A 336 -18.69 15.95 -8.04
N ALA A 337 -19.06 15.13 -7.05
CA ALA A 337 -19.11 15.49 -5.64
C ALA A 337 -17.86 14.98 -4.90
N ASP A 338 -17.50 15.67 -3.82
CA ASP A 338 -16.32 15.33 -3.01
C ASP A 338 -16.51 14.06 -2.19
N ASP A 339 -17.73 13.81 -1.72
CA ASP A 339 -18.11 12.58 -1.01
C ASP A 339 -19.60 12.25 -1.19
N ALA A 340 -20.03 11.06 -0.78
CA ALA A 340 -21.39 10.59 -0.94
C ALA A 340 -22.06 10.25 0.40
N ILE A 341 -23.25 10.80 0.66
CA ILE A 341 -24.12 10.46 1.79
C ILE A 341 -24.77 9.10 1.53
N MET A 342 -24.69 8.20 2.51
CA MET A 342 -25.32 6.89 2.47
C MET A 342 -26.49 6.83 3.44
N LEU A 343 -27.61 6.28 2.98
CA LEU A 343 -28.82 6.09 3.80
C LEU A 343 -28.84 4.70 4.45
N ASP A 344 -29.57 4.59 5.54
CA ASP A 344 -29.97 3.32 6.13
C ASP A 344 -31.14 2.67 5.38
N LYS A 345 -31.50 1.45 5.79
CA LYS A 345 -32.58 0.67 5.15
C LYS A 345 -33.98 1.31 5.26
N ASP A 346 -34.16 2.25 6.18
CA ASP A 346 -35.44 2.94 6.41
C ASP A 346 -35.45 4.35 5.80
N GLY A 347 -34.38 4.74 5.09
CA GLY A 347 -34.27 6.02 4.39
C GLY A 347 -33.76 7.18 5.25
N TYR A 348 -33.22 6.94 6.44
CA TYR A 348 -32.55 7.98 7.24
C TYR A 348 -31.07 8.04 6.90
N VAL A 349 -30.45 9.20 7.08
CA VAL A 349 -29.02 9.38 6.85
C VAL A 349 -28.22 8.55 7.86
N SER A 350 -27.24 7.79 7.39
CA SER A 350 -26.33 6.99 8.21
C SER A 350 -25.00 7.72 8.44
N GLU A 351 -24.21 7.84 7.38
CA GLU A 351 -22.91 8.51 7.32
C GLU A 351 -22.57 8.77 5.85
N THR A 352 -21.41 9.33 5.55
CA THR A 352 -20.88 9.33 4.17
C THR A 352 -20.12 8.03 3.89
N ASN A 353 -19.64 7.83 2.66
CA ASN A 353 -18.80 6.67 2.35
C ASN A 353 -17.51 6.59 3.17
N ALA A 354 -17.02 7.67 3.79
CA ALA A 354 -15.76 7.65 4.54
C ALA A 354 -15.80 8.32 5.93
N THR A 355 -16.85 9.08 6.27
CA THR A 355 -16.89 9.96 7.45
C THR A 355 -18.28 10.06 8.06
N ASN A 356 -18.36 10.25 9.38
CA ASN A 356 -19.63 10.56 10.04
C ASN A 356 -20.08 11.99 9.71
N ILE A 357 -21.37 12.29 9.82
CA ILE A 357 -21.96 13.57 9.40
C ILE A 357 -22.78 14.20 10.52
N PHE A 358 -22.74 15.53 10.62
CA PHE A 358 -23.45 16.34 11.61
C PHE A 358 -24.18 17.49 10.93
N LEU A 359 -25.24 17.98 11.56
CA LEU A 359 -25.90 19.22 11.18
C LEU A 359 -26.06 20.16 12.37
N VAL A 360 -26.26 21.44 12.06
CA VAL A 360 -26.74 22.46 12.99
C VAL A 360 -28.09 22.94 12.53
N LYS A 361 -29.05 22.98 13.44
CA LYS A 361 -30.33 23.65 13.22
C LYS A 361 -30.73 24.47 14.43
N LYS A 362 -30.95 25.76 14.24
CA LYS A 362 -31.35 26.72 15.28
C LYS A 362 -30.42 26.66 16.50
N GLY A 363 -29.12 26.59 16.25
CA GLY A 363 -28.07 26.55 17.28
C GLY A 363 -27.93 25.21 18.02
N ARG A 364 -28.61 24.14 17.57
CA ARG A 364 -28.48 22.79 18.13
C ARG A 364 -27.76 21.89 17.15
N VAL A 365 -26.83 21.08 17.66
CA VAL A 365 -26.07 20.09 16.88
C VAL A 365 -26.80 18.76 16.91
N ALA A 366 -26.91 18.10 15.77
CA ALA A 366 -27.42 16.73 15.68
C ALA A 366 -26.52 15.86 14.79
N THR A 367 -26.46 14.58 15.08
CA THR A 367 -25.79 13.55 14.25
C THR A 367 -26.70 12.33 14.17
N PRO A 368 -26.66 11.56 13.06
CA PRO A 368 -27.28 10.26 13.00
C PRO A 368 -26.90 9.40 14.21
N HIS A 369 -27.88 8.72 14.79
CA HIS A 369 -27.64 7.67 15.77
C HIS A 369 -26.83 6.53 15.11
N ALA A 370 -25.95 5.88 15.88
CA ALA A 370 -25.02 4.87 15.35
C ALA A 370 -25.69 3.51 15.07
N ASP A 371 -26.89 3.50 14.48
CA ASP A 371 -27.61 2.28 14.12
C ASP A 371 -26.96 1.58 12.92
N TYR A 372 -26.59 2.36 11.89
CA TYR A 372 -26.10 1.89 10.59
C TYR A 372 -24.74 2.49 10.19
N CYS A 373 -24.04 3.18 11.08
CA CYS A 373 -22.74 3.79 10.81
C CYS A 373 -21.66 3.33 11.79
N LEU A 374 -20.41 3.64 11.46
CA LEU A 374 -19.30 3.40 12.37
C LEU A 374 -19.37 4.42 13.53
N PRO A 375 -19.28 4.01 14.81
CA PRO A 375 -19.15 4.93 15.93
C PRO A 375 -17.74 5.54 15.91
N GLY A 376 -17.57 6.60 15.12
CA GLY A 376 -16.27 7.23 14.88
C GLY A 376 -15.66 7.82 16.15
N ILE A 377 -14.35 7.66 16.31
CA ILE A 377 -13.60 8.27 17.42
C ILE A 377 -13.56 9.80 17.28
N THR A 378 -13.39 10.32 16.06
CA THR A 378 -13.51 11.77 15.79
C THR A 378 -14.94 12.26 16.04
N ARG A 379 -15.96 11.45 15.72
CA ARG A 379 -17.37 11.76 16.04
C ARG A 379 -17.58 11.92 17.54
N ALA A 380 -17.17 10.93 18.34
CA ALA A 380 -17.25 11.01 19.80
C ALA A 380 -16.48 12.22 20.35
N THR A 381 -15.26 12.45 19.85
CA THR A 381 -14.44 13.61 20.24
C THR A 381 -15.14 14.94 19.93
N VAL A 382 -15.76 15.07 18.76
CA VAL A 382 -16.48 16.29 18.37
C VAL A 382 -17.74 16.47 19.22
N MET A 383 -18.46 15.40 19.57
CA MET A 383 -19.60 15.49 20.50
C MET A 383 -19.16 16.03 21.87
N ASP A 384 -18.04 15.55 22.41
CA ASP A 384 -17.46 16.07 23.65
C ASP A 384 -17.09 17.55 23.53
N LEU A 385 -16.52 17.96 22.39
CA LEU A 385 -16.19 19.36 22.12
C LEU A 385 -17.44 20.24 22.04
N VAL A 386 -18.52 19.77 21.41
CA VAL A 386 -19.80 20.51 21.34
C VAL A 386 -20.31 20.81 22.75
N ILE A 387 -20.29 19.81 23.64
CA ILE A 387 -20.69 19.97 25.06
C ILE A 387 -19.77 20.97 25.77
N LYS A 388 -18.44 20.85 25.60
CA LYS A 388 -17.45 21.77 26.21
C LYS A 388 -17.60 23.21 25.73
N GLU A 389 -18.01 23.42 24.48
CA GLU A 389 -18.27 24.74 23.92
C GLU A 389 -19.64 25.32 24.34
N GLY A 390 -20.40 24.62 25.18
CA GLY A 390 -21.68 25.06 25.73
C GLY A 390 -22.86 24.91 24.76
N LEU A 391 -22.74 24.02 23.78
CA LEU A 391 -23.78 23.71 22.81
C LEU A 391 -24.48 22.39 23.17
N ILE A 392 -25.67 22.19 22.60
CA ILE A 392 -26.44 20.94 22.74
C ILE A 392 -26.11 20.05 21.55
N VAL A 393 -25.77 18.79 21.82
CA VAL A 393 -25.64 17.73 20.83
C VAL A 393 -26.68 16.64 21.07
N GLN A 394 -27.30 16.15 20.01
CA GLN A 394 -28.25 15.04 20.07
C GLN A 394 -27.94 13.98 19.02
N GLU A 395 -27.95 12.73 19.45
CA GLU A 395 -27.97 11.57 18.56
C GLU A 395 -29.43 11.23 18.26
N GLN A 396 -29.81 11.21 16.98
CA GLN A 396 -31.16 10.88 16.55
C GLN A 396 -31.18 10.36 15.11
N ARG A 397 -32.30 9.81 14.66
CA ARG A 397 -32.51 9.53 13.24
C ARG A 397 -32.82 10.83 12.51
N ILE A 398 -32.13 11.08 11.40
CA ILE A 398 -32.21 12.35 10.67
C ILE A 398 -32.51 12.05 9.20
N SER A 399 -33.55 12.67 8.67
CA SER A 399 -33.93 12.55 7.26
C SER A 399 -33.05 13.42 6.36
N LEU A 400 -33.01 13.12 5.06
CA LEU A 400 -32.33 13.98 4.08
C LEU A 400 -32.91 15.40 4.06
N SER A 401 -34.22 15.56 4.20
CA SER A 401 -34.86 16.87 4.24
C SER A 401 -34.37 17.74 5.40
N GLU A 402 -34.01 17.14 6.54
CA GLU A 402 -33.42 17.88 7.66
C GLU A 402 -31.99 18.33 7.35
N PHE A 403 -31.20 17.52 6.63
CA PHE A 403 -29.88 17.93 6.15
C PHE A 403 -29.96 19.03 5.09
N HIS A 404 -30.86 18.91 4.11
CA HIS A 404 -31.04 19.92 3.06
C HIS A 404 -31.49 21.28 3.61
N THR A 405 -32.15 21.28 4.77
CA THR A 405 -32.64 22.51 5.43
C THR A 405 -31.79 22.92 6.63
N ALA A 406 -30.63 22.30 6.85
CA ALA A 406 -29.72 22.64 7.95
C ALA A 406 -29.12 24.04 7.77
N ASP A 407 -28.75 24.66 8.90
CA ASP A 407 -28.07 25.96 8.90
C ASP A 407 -26.56 25.77 8.65
N GLU A 408 -25.97 24.69 9.17
CA GLU A 408 -24.59 24.25 8.90
C GLU A 408 -24.54 22.72 8.81
N VAL A 409 -23.64 22.16 8.00
CA VAL A 409 -23.36 20.72 7.95
C VAL A 409 -21.84 20.52 7.91
N TRP A 410 -21.35 19.46 8.56
CA TRP A 410 -19.97 19.03 8.42
C TRP A 410 -19.84 17.52 8.51
N THR A 411 -18.72 17.01 8.01
CA THR A 411 -18.31 15.62 8.18
C THR A 411 -17.10 15.52 9.09
N VAL A 412 -16.91 14.36 9.71
CA VAL A 412 -15.77 14.08 10.59
C VAL A 412 -15.12 12.72 10.34
N GLY A 413 -13.79 12.70 10.35
CA GLY A 413 -12.97 11.49 10.25
C GLY A 413 -11.55 11.73 10.75
N THR A 414 -10.70 10.70 10.80
CA THR A 414 -9.31 10.88 11.28
C THR A 414 -8.50 11.75 10.30
N ILE A 415 -8.56 11.47 9.00
CA ILE A 415 -7.78 12.18 7.96
C ILE A 415 -8.39 13.53 7.63
N GLY A 416 -9.69 13.56 7.32
CA GLY A 416 -10.41 14.79 6.93
C GLY A 416 -10.78 15.70 8.11
N GLU A 417 -10.33 15.35 9.32
CA GLU A 417 -10.66 15.98 10.60
C GLU A 417 -12.13 16.40 10.68
N LEU A 418 -12.42 17.71 10.66
CA LEU A 418 -13.76 18.28 10.57
C LEU A 418 -13.84 19.11 9.28
N SER A 419 -14.58 18.60 8.31
CA SER A 419 -14.73 19.17 6.97
C SER A 419 -16.11 19.83 6.77
N PRO A 420 -16.19 21.15 6.53
CA PRO A 420 -17.47 21.83 6.30
C PRO A 420 -18.14 21.35 5.02
N VAL A 421 -19.47 21.24 5.01
CA VAL A 421 -20.28 20.91 3.84
C VAL A 421 -21.11 22.13 3.46
N VAL A 422 -20.95 22.60 2.23
CA VAL A 422 -21.63 23.81 1.73
C VAL A 422 -22.75 23.50 0.74
N LYS A 423 -22.79 22.28 0.22
CA LYS A 423 -23.77 21.86 -0.78
C LYS A 423 -24.09 20.37 -0.67
N ILE A 424 -25.37 20.00 -0.76
CA ILE A 424 -25.86 18.61 -0.75
C ILE A 424 -26.91 18.47 -1.86
N ASP A 425 -26.75 17.51 -2.78
CA ASP A 425 -27.75 17.20 -3.83
C ASP A 425 -28.19 18.40 -4.68
N GLY A 426 -27.30 19.38 -4.88
CA GLY A 426 -27.65 20.62 -5.57
C GLY A 426 -28.13 21.75 -4.65
N HIS A 427 -28.54 21.45 -3.42
CA HIS A 427 -28.99 22.42 -2.42
C HIS A 427 -27.81 23.09 -1.71
N THR A 428 -27.78 24.41 -1.72
CA THR A 428 -26.86 25.19 -0.88
C THR A 428 -27.26 25.05 0.59
N ILE A 429 -26.29 24.72 1.45
CA ILE A 429 -26.48 24.64 2.90
C ILE A 429 -26.25 26.01 3.52
N GLY A 430 -27.19 26.47 4.34
CA GLY A 430 -27.15 27.81 4.93
C GLY A 430 -27.02 28.89 3.86
N ASP A 431 -25.94 29.69 3.92
CA ASP A 431 -25.59 30.71 2.94
C ASP A 431 -24.50 30.26 1.93
N GLY A 432 -24.12 28.97 1.96
CA GLY A 432 -23.05 28.40 1.13
C GLY A 432 -21.64 28.69 1.67
N SER A 433 -21.51 29.20 2.89
CA SER A 433 -20.23 29.45 3.55
C SER A 433 -20.07 28.59 4.81
N VAL A 434 -18.84 28.49 5.31
CA VAL A 434 -18.55 27.78 6.56
C VAL A 434 -19.15 28.55 7.73
N GLY A 435 -20.12 27.98 8.44
CA GLY A 435 -20.80 28.66 9.53
C GLY A 435 -19.99 28.79 10.84
N PRO A 436 -20.48 29.62 11.79
CA PRO A 436 -19.77 29.94 13.03
C PRO A 436 -19.57 28.74 13.96
N VAL A 437 -20.52 27.81 14.07
CA VAL A 437 -20.38 26.63 14.93
C VAL A 437 -19.27 25.73 14.39
N THR A 438 -19.26 25.51 13.08
CA THR A 438 -18.25 24.71 12.37
C THR A 438 -16.85 25.31 12.59
N ARG A 439 -16.66 26.63 12.41
CA ARG A 439 -15.36 27.29 12.63
C ARG A 439 -14.88 27.14 14.09
N ARG A 440 -15.80 27.32 15.05
CA ARG A 440 -15.49 27.19 16.48
C ARG A 440 -15.00 25.78 16.82
N LEU A 441 -15.71 24.75 16.34
CA LEU A 441 -15.34 23.35 16.57
C LEU A 441 -14.05 22.95 15.86
N ARG A 442 -13.79 23.45 14.64
CA ARG A 442 -12.51 23.25 13.95
C ARG A 442 -11.34 23.78 14.77
N SER A 443 -11.47 25.00 15.30
CA SER A 443 -10.42 25.60 16.12
C SER A 443 -10.20 24.82 17.42
N ALA A 444 -11.27 24.35 18.06
CA ALA A 444 -11.20 23.53 19.27
C ALA A 444 -10.54 22.16 19.01
N LEU A 445 -10.91 21.50 17.90
CA LEU A 445 -10.32 20.21 17.51
C LEU A 445 -8.84 20.35 17.20
N LYS A 446 -8.43 21.36 16.41
CA LYS A 446 -7.03 21.65 16.09
C LYS A 446 -6.18 21.88 17.34
N LYS A 447 -6.72 22.57 18.34
CA LYS A 447 -6.04 22.75 19.63
C LYS A 447 -5.89 21.42 20.37
N LEU A 448 -6.96 20.62 20.42
CA LEU A 448 -6.96 19.34 21.11
C LEU A 448 -5.97 18.34 20.50
N THR A 449 -5.91 18.24 19.16
CA THR A 449 -4.99 17.33 18.46
C THR A 449 -3.53 17.72 18.67
N ALA A 450 -3.23 19.02 18.79
CA ALA A 450 -1.88 19.49 19.10
C ALA A 450 -1.42 19.16 20.55
N GLU A 451 -2.35 19.12 21.50
CA GLU A 451 -2.04 19.00 22.94
C GLU A 451 -2.05 17.55 23.44
N SER A 452 -2.83 16.66 22.82
CA SER A 452 -3.14 15.33 23.34
C SER A 452 -2.68 14.19 22.42
N GLY A 453 -2.62 12.97 22.98
CA GLY A 453 -2.20 11.77 22.27
C GLY A 453 -1.13 10.99 23.04
N VAL A 454 -0.89 9.76 22.60
CA VAL A 454 0.15 8.91 23.17
C VAL A 454 1.48 9.29 22.54
N PRO A 455 2.49 9.72 23.32
CA PRO A 455 3.80 10.05 22.77
C PRO A 455 4.43 8.82 22.14
N GLN A 456 5.15 9.02 21.04
CA GLN A 456 6.07 8.02 20.51
C GLN A 456 7.20 7.85 21.53
N ASN A 457 7.01 6.99 22.53
CA ASN A 457 8.02 6.71 23.53
C ASN A 457 9.17 5.97 22.85
N PHE A 458 10.38 6.47 23.02
CA PHE A 458 11.61 5.74 22.70
C PHE A 458 11.99 4.88 23.91
N PRO A 459 11.63 3.59 23.98
CA PRO A 459 12.50 2.72 24.75
C PRO A 459 13.85 2.76 24.04
N LEU A 460 14.88 3.30 24.70
CA LEU A 460 16.25 2.93 24.39
C LEU A 460 16.28 1.41 24.46
N ARG A 461 16.11 0.73 23.33
CA ARG A 461 16.34 -0.72 23.28
C ARG A 461 17.79 -0.87 23.69
N GLN A 462 18.02 -1.33 24.94
CA GLN A 462 19.33 -1.85 25.28
C GLN A 462 19.66 -2.87 24.18
N PRO A 463 20.83 -2.79 23.56
CA PRO A 463 21.20 -3.74 22.53
C PRO A 463 21.05 -5.12 23.14
N TYR A 464 20.13 -5.92 22.60
CA TYR A 464 20.05 -7.34 22.89
C TYR A 464 21.39 -7.92 22.43
N LEU A 465 22.34 -7.98 23.37
CA LEU A 465 23.56 -8.75 23.24
C LEU A 465 23.09 -10.18 22.98
N HIS A 466 23.31 -10.65 21.76
CA HIS A 466 23.25 -12.06 21.40
C HIS A 466 24.09 -12.86 22.41
N ARG A 467 23.45 -13.43 23.43
CA ARG A 467 23.93 -14.64 24.09
C ARG A 467 23.41 -15.79 23.25
N LEU A 468 24.31 -16.40 22.48
CA LEU A 468 24.29 -17.73 21.80
C LEU A 468 25.36 -17.58 20.68
N LEU A 469 26.53 -18.23 20.66
CA LEU A 469 26.98 -19.54 21.15
C LEU A 469 28.50 -19.51 21.41
N VAL A 470 28.98 -20.27 22.42
CA VAL A 470 30.30 -20.92 22.44
C VAL A 470 30.07 -22.36 22.01
#